data_AF-A0ABD0R024-F1
#
_entry.id   AF-A0ABD0R024-F1
#
_cell.length_a   1.000
_cell.length_b   1.000
_cell.length_c   1.000
_cell.angle_alpha   90.00
_cell.angle_beta   90.00
_cell.angle_gamma   90.00
#
_symmetry.space_group_name_H-M   'P 1'
#
loop_
_entity.id
_entity.type
_entity.pdbx_description
1 polymer ?
#
loop_
_entity_poly.entity_id
_entity_poly.type
_entity_poly.pdbx_seq_one_letter_code
_entity_poly.pdbx_strand_id
1 'polypeptide(L)'
;RVLEVTDLPEGISRPEAEKLFNQLSLCGAKIQWLKDPQCPRGPGGGRGDANDPANLYTVVAVFPNTMAAQSASFKLNNSGGSLFKLRATKKNYDLRVLERASS
;
A
#
# COMPACT_ATOMS: atom_id res chain seq x y z
N ARG A 1 13.01 2.98 -2.04
CA ARG A 1 12.49 1.68 -1.54
C ARG A 1 10.98 1.67 -1.22
N VAL A 2 10.28 2.82 -1.22
CA VAL A 2 8.82 2.88 -0.99
C VAL A 2 8.11 3.18 -2.30
N LEU A 3 7.01 2.49 -2.57
CA LEU A 3 6.15 2.71 -3.73
C LEU A 3 4.70 2.90 -3.29
N GLU A 4 3.98 3.80 -3.93
CA GLU A 4 2.54 3.96 -3.76
C GLU A 4 1.81 2.98 -4.70
N VAL A 5 0.74 2.38 -4.20
CA VAL A 5 -0.17 1.58 -5.02
C VAL A 5 -1.25 2.50 -5.58
N THR A 6 -1.46 2.45 -6.90
CA THR A 6 -2.47 3.24 -7.63
C THR A 6 -3.27 2.34 -8.57
N ASP A 7 -4.23 2.90 -9.31
CA ASP A 7 -5.13 2.19 -10.22
C ASP A 7 -5.90 1.05 -9.53
N LEU A 8 -6.19 1.17 -8.24
CA LEU A 8 -7.04 0.20 -7.55
C LEU A 8 -8.44 0.18 -8.18
N PRO A 9 -9.07 -0.99 -8.30
CA PRO A 9 -10.41 -1.09 -8.87
C PRO A 9 -11.40 -0.27 -8.04
N GLU A 10 -12.28 0.47 -8.71
CA GLU A 10 -13.29 1.29 -8.05
C GLU A 10 -14.23 0.42 -7.21
N GLY A 11 -14.56 0.88 -6.01
CA GLY A 11 -15.43 0.16 -5.09
C GLY A 11 -14.78 -1.01 -4.34
N ILE A 12 -13.48 -1.28 -4.55
CA ILE A 12 -12.80 -2.34 -3.81
C ILE A 12 -12.70 -2.01 -2.32
N SER A 13 -13.05 -2.99 -1.49
CA SER A 13 -12.91 -2.88 -0.03
C SER A 13 -11.45 -3.06 0.36
N ARG A 14 -11.06 -2.50 1.51
CA ARG A 14 -9.73 -2.70 2.10
C ARG A 14 -9.28 -4.17 2.13
N PRO A 15 -10.04 -5.14 2.70
CA PRO A 15 -9.60 -6.54 2.74
C PRO A 15 -9.51 -7.19 1.36
N GLU A 16 -10.30 -6.75 0.37
CA GLU A 16 -10.18 -7.24 -1.01
C GLU A 16 -8.89 -6.74 -1.66
N ALA A 17 -8.56 -5.47 -1.46
CA ALA A 17 -7.30 -4.90 -1.93
C ALA A 17 -6.09 -5.55 -1.24
N GLU A 18 -6.19 -5.90 0.05
CA GLU A 18 -5.14 -6.68 0.73
C GLU A 18 -4.84 -8.01 0.05
N LYS A 19 -5.85 -8.69 -0.53
CA LYS A 19 -5.64 -9.92 -1.30
C LYS A 19 -4.80 -9.68 -2.55
N LEU A 20 -4.99 -8.52 -3.22
CA LEU A 20 -4.17 -8.12 -4.38
C LEU A 20 -2.71 -7.91 -3.98
N PHE A 21 -2.49 -7.37 -2.78
CA PHE A 21 -1.15 -7.05 -2.27
C PHE A 21 -0.37 -8.25 -1.75
N ASN A 22 -0.95 -9.46 -1.75
CA ASN A 22 -0.20 -10.68 -1.48
C ASN A 22 1.03 -10.80 -2.40
N GLN A 23 0.93 -10.40 -3.66
CA GLN A 23 2.08 -10.44 -4.58
C GLN A 23 3.20 -9.46 -4.18
N LEU A 24 2.84 -8.31 -3.59
CA LEU A 24 3.80 -7.36 -3.04
C LEU A 24 4.48 -7.93 -1.78
N SER A 25 3.69 -8.55 -0.91
CA SER A 25 4.19 -9.24 0.28
C SER A 25 5.18 -10.37 -0.08
N LEU A 26 4.89 -11.14 -1.13
CA LEU A 26 5.81 -12.15 -1.68
C LEU A 26 7.13 -11.56 -2.21
N CYS A 27 7.12 -10.29 -2.63
CA CYS A 27 8.34 -9.55 -2.98
C CYS A 27 9.04 -8.92 -1.77
N GLY A 28 8.58 -9.21 -0.55
CA GLY A 28 9.10 -8.68 0.71
C GLY A 28 8.60 -7.28 1.05
N ALA A 29 7.56 -6.78 0.38
CA ALA A 29 7.01 -5.48 0.69
C ALA A 29 6.09 -5.53 1.92
N LYS A 30 6.30 -4.60 2.86
CA LYS A 30 5.34 -4.32 3.92
C LYS A 30 4.29 -3.35 3.41
N ILE A 31 3.02 -3.74 3.49
CA ILE A 31 1.90 -2.90 3.08
C ILE A 31 1.47 -2.03 4.23
N GLN A 32 1.36 -0.74 3.98
CA GLN A 32 0.93 0.25 4.95
C GLN A 32 -0.23 1.04 4.37
N TRP A 33 -1.34 1.01 5.09
CA TRP A 33 -2.53 1.80 4.79
C TRP A 33 -2.43 3.14 5.52
N LEU A 34 -2.45 4.23 4.78
CA LEU A 34 -2.42 5.60 5.31
C LEU A 34 -3.76 6.25 5.01
N LYS A 35 -4.54 6.58 6.05
CA LYS A 35 -5.84 7.23 5.88
C LYS A 35 -5.65 8.64 5.32
N ASP A 36 -6.43 9.01 4.31
CA ASP A 36 -6.35 10.34 3.74
C ASP A 36 -6.79 11.40 4.77
N PRO A 37 -6.01 12.50 4.96
CA PRO A 37 -6.31 13.51 5.96
C PRO A 37 -7.59 14.32 5.67
N GLN A 38 -8.16 14.23 4.47
CA GLN A 38 -9.36 14.97 4.07
C GLN A 38 -10.66 14.32 4.56
N CYS A 39 -10.62 13.08 5.08
CA CYS A 39 -11.79 12.47 5.71
C CYS A 39 -12.03 13.06 7.11
N PRO A 40 -13.15 13.76 7.35
CA PRO A 40 -13.44 14.33 8.66
C PRO A 40 -13.46 13.24 9.74
N ARG A 41 -12.73 13.53 10.82
CA ARG A 41 -12.47 12.63 11.95
C ARG A 41 -13.76 12.24 12.65
N GLY A 42 -14.13 10.96 12.55
CA GLY A 42 -14.86 10.30 13.64
C GLY A 42 -13.90 9.97 14.78
N PRO A 43 -14.31 10.07 16.06
CA PRO A 43 -13.47 9.80 17.20
C PRO A 43 -13.26 8.29 17.34
N GLY A 44 -12.26 7.77 16.66
CA GLY A 44 -11.96 6.36 16.71
C GLY A 44 -10.73 6.05 15.89
N GLY A 45 -9.60 5.82 16.56
CA GLY A 45 -8.48 5.01 16.03
C GLY A 45 -8.92 3.55 15.87
N GLY A 46 -10.04 3.35 15.20
CA GLY A 46 -10.70 2.09 14.97
C GLY A 46 -10.06 1.42 13.78
N ARG A 47 -9.41 0.30 14.07
CA ARG A 47 -9.25 -0.88 13.21
C ARG A 47 -10.36 -0.84 12.15
N GLY A 48 -9.98 -0.52 10.91
CA GLY A 48 -10.92 -0.29 9.81
C GLY A 48 -11.97 -1.38 9.74
N ASP A 49 -13.21 -0.99 9.53
CA ASP A 49 -14.32 -1.91 9.33
C ASP A 49 -14.01 -2.79 8.10
N ALA A 50 -14.51 -4.02 8.09
CA ALA A 50 -14.28 -4.95 6.97
C ALA A 50 -14.81 -4.41 5.63
N ASN A 51 -15.66 -3.39 5.64
CA ASN A 51 -16.24 -2.76 4.46
C ASN A 51 -15.67 -1.35 4.15
N ASP A 52 -14.58 -0.94 4.81
CA ASP A 52 -13.93 0.33 4.50
C ASP A 52 -13.47 0.35 3.02
N PRO A 53 -13.91 1.32 2.20
CA PRO A 53 -13.48 1.38 0.81
C PRO A 53 -12.01 1.79 0.72
N ALA A 54 -11.25 1.11 -0.14
CA ALA A 54 -9.80 1.28 -0.23
C ALA A 54 -9.39 2.68 -0.72
N ASN A 55 -10.28 3.37 -1.45
CA ASN A 55 -10.05 4.72 -1.98
C ASN A 55 -9.88 5.81 -0.90
N LEU A 56 -10.31 5.55 0.35
CA LEU A 56 -10.12 6.47 1.48
C LEU A 56 -8.69 6.42 2.04
N TYR A 57 -7.88 5.48 1.55
CA TYR A 57 -6.56 5.21 2.04
C TYR A 57 -5.54 5.33 0.90
N THR A 58 -4.44 6.02 1.17
CA THR A 58 -3.23 5.88 0.38
C THR A 58 -2.51 4.60 0.81
N VAL A 59 -2.33 3.66 -0.11
CA VAL A 59 -1.60 2.42 0.17
C VAL A 59 -0.15 2.58 -0.25
N VAL A 60 0.77 2.32 0.67
CA VAL A 60 2.21 2.34 0.41
C VAL A 60 2.84 0.97 0.66
N ALA A 61 3.66 0.52 -0.29
CA ALA A 61 4.44 -0.69 -0.24
C ALA A 61 5.89 -0.35 0.10
N VAL A 62 6.36 -0.80 1.26
CA VAL A 62 7.72 -0.54 1.76
C VAL A 62 8.59 -1.77 1.57
N PHE A 63 9.55 -1.68 0.67
CA PHE A 63 10.46 -2.78 0.35
C PHE A 63 11.73 -2.70 1.20
N PRO A 64 12.40 -3.84 1.47
CA PRO A 64 13.64 -3.87 2.24
C PRO A 64 14.77 -3.08 1.57
N ASN A 65 14.80 -3.07 0.24
CA ASN A 65 15.80 -2.34 -0.55
C ASN A 65 15.22 -1.79 -1.87
N THR A 66 15.99 -0.97 -2.56
CA THR A 66 15.56 -0.34 -3.82
C THR A 66 15.45 -1.33 -4.98
N MET A 67 16.31 -2.37 -5.01
CA MET A 67 16.30 -3.38 -6.06
C MET A 67 14.98 -4.17 -6.06
N ALA A 68 14.52 -4.61 -4.88
CA ALA A 68 13.24 -5.30 -4.71
C ALA A 68 12.06 -4.43 -5.15
N ALA A 69 12.07 -3.15 -4.79
CA ALA A 69 11.05 -2.20 -5.24
C ALA A 69 11.03 -2.05 -6.77
N GLN A 70 12.20 -1.90 -7.40
CA GLN A 70 12.29 -1.78 -8.87
C GLN A 70 11.83 -3.06 -9.57
N SER A 71 12.29 -4.23 -9.11
CA SER A 71 11.87 -5.51 -9.68
C SER A 71 10.37 -5.74 -9.54
N ALA A 72 9.79 -5.45 -8.37
CA ALA A 72 8.35 -5.58 -8.14
C ALA A 72 7.55 -4.58 -8.98
N SER A 73 7.99 -3.32 -9.07
CA SER A 73 7.35 -2.31 -9.94
C SER A 73 7.36 -2.75 -11.39
N PHE A 74 8.49 -3.24 -11.90
CA PHE A 74 8.58 -3.72 -13.27
C PHE A 74 7.71 -4.97 -13.49
N LYS A 75 7.80 -5.95 -12.60
CA LYS A 75 7.06 -7.22 -12.68
C LYS A 75 5.56 -6.99 -12.62
N LEU A 76 5.07 -6.25 -11.62
CA LEU A 76 3.64 -6.07 -11.37
C LEU A 76 3.02 -5.07 -12.35
N ASN A 77 3.70 -3.97 -12.71
CA ASN A 77 3.15 -3.01 -13.67
C ASN A 77 3.04 -3.58 -15.09
N ASN A 78 3.90 -4.55 -15.45
CA ASN A 78 3.84 -5.25 -16.74
C ASN A 78 3.17 -6.62 -16.65
N SER A 79 2.71 -7.05 -15.47
CA SER A 79 1.96 -8.29 -15.33
C SER A 79 0.55 -8.04 -15.81
N GLY A 80 0.13 -8.69 -16.90
CA GLY A 80 -1.20 -8.53 -17.48
C GLY A 80 -2.38 -8.92 -16.55
N GLY A 81 -2.10 -9.49 -15.38
CA GLY A 81 -3.09 -9.80 -14.33
C GLY A 81 -3.07 -8.87 -13.12
N SER A 82 -2.21 -7.84 -13.07
CA SER A 82 -2.18 -6.91 -11.93
C SER A 82 -3.32 -5.90 -12.03
N LEU A 83 -4.21 -5.91 -11.03
CA LEU A 83 -5.32 -4.94 -10.90
C LEU A 83 -4.89 -3.61 -10.26
N PHE A 84 -3.58 -3.40 -10.10
CA PHE A 84 -3.02 -2.19 -9.52
C PHE A 84 -1.68 -1.89 -10.15
N LYS A 85 -1.23 -0.65 -9.98
CA LYS A 85 0.10 -0.19 -10.41
C LYS A 85 0.89 0.30 -9.22
N LEU A 86 2.21 0.19 -9.35
CA LEU A 86 3.16 0.76 -8.43
C LEU A 86 3.76 2.02 -9.03
N ARG A 87 3.70 3.11 -8.27
CA ARG A 87 4.31 4.39 -8.61
C ARG A 87 5.37 4.76 -7.58
N ALA A 88 6.53 5.21 -8.05
CA ALA A 88 7.53 5.81 -7.19
C ALA A 88 6.98 7.10 -6.57
N THR A 89 7.07 7.20 -5.25
CA THR A 89 6.65 8.38 -4.52
C THR A 89 7.85 9.26 -4.17
N LYS A 90 7.69 10.58 -4.32
CA LYS A 90 8.66 11.58 -3.85
C LYS A 90 8.44 11.95 -2.39
N LYS A 91 7.33 11.51 -1.78
CA LYS A 91 7.04 11.78 -0.37
C LYS A 91 8.06 11.03 0.49
N ASN A 92 8.69 11.76 1.41
CA ASN A 92 9.44 11.14 2.49
C ASN A 92 8.43 10.54 3.48
N TYR A 93 8.02 9.31 3.21
CA TYR A 93 7.37 8.48 4.23
C TYR A 93 8.43 8.20 5.30
N ASP A 94 8.20 8.69 6.53
CA ASP A 94 9.17 8.57 7.61
C ASP A 94 9.44 7.08 7.90
N LEU A 95 10.53 6.58 7.34
CA LEU A 95 10.91 5.16 7.44
C LEU A 95 11.19 4.78 8.89
N ARG A 96 11.61 5.73 9.74
CA ARG A 96 11.91 5.49 11.15
C ARG A 96 10.65 5.10 11.93
N VAL A 97 9.48 5.63 11.55
CA VAL A 97 8.18 5.20 12.08
C VAL A 97 7.83 3.77 11.66
N LEU A 98 8.17 3.35 10.45
CA LEU A 98 7.91 1.98 9.97
C LEU A 98 8.89 0.93 10.51
N GLU A 99 10.12 1.33 10.85
CA GLU A 99 11.19 0.46 11.38
C GLU A 99 11.08 0.20 12.91
N ARG A 100 10.32 0.99 13.68
CA ARG A 100 10.07 0.76 15.14
C ARG A 100 9.10 -0.37 15.48
N ALA A 101 8.66 -1.17 14.49
CA ALA A 101 7.72 -2.27 14.70
C ALA A 101 8.38 -3.66 14.74
N SER A 102 9.70 -3.75 14.78
CA SER A 102 10.41 -5.02 14.97
C SER A 102 11.60 -4.80 15.90
N SER A 103 11.47 -5.22 17.15
CA SER A 103 12.57 -5.49 18.09
C SER A 103 12.46 -6.93 18.54
#